data_AF-A0A9D5S9P7-F1
#
_entry.id   AF-A0A9D5S9P7-F1
#
_cell.length_a   1.000
_cell.length_b   1.000
_cell.length_c   1.000
_cell.angle_alpha   90.00
_cell.angle_beta   90.00
_cell.angle_gamma   90.00
#
_symmetry.space_group_name_H-M   'P 1'
#
loop_
_entity.id
_entity.type
_entity.pdbx_description
1 polymer ?
#
loop_
_entity_poly.entity_id
_entity_poly.type
_entity_poly.pdbx_seq_one_letter_code
_entity_poly.pdbx_strand_id
1 'polypeptide(L)'
;MKRIVFCLMALVMWAWTARAQAQEPSVFTVVFATSGDGFLNVRDLPSMKGQVVEKLWMLMHGLGNGVLVESGPKWSKVRVNGVTGWVYNKYLDSQTWYDGNGTTKLVAAIDDMPIYRDNYVDEEDLLLFTTVKKGTVMADQYDTWKEYYVLKTAHDFLFIKMTDAEVIKK
;
A
#
# COMPACT_ATOMS: atom_id res chain seq x y z
N MET A 1 1.54 73.09 -6.11
CA MET A 1 0.37 72.37 -5.57
C MET A 1 0.20 71.07 -6.32
N LYS A 2 0.00 69.97 -5.59
CA LYS A 2 -0.22 68.57 -6.03
C LYS A 2 1.02 67.77 -6.45
N ARG A 3 1.50 67.01 -5.46
CA ARG A 3 2.38 65.84 -5.52
C ARG A 3 1.64 64.68 -6.22
N ILE A 4 2.31 63.91 -7.06
CA ILE A 4 1.93 62.51 -7.29
C ILE A 4 3.18 61.68 -7.01
N VAL A 5 3.10 60.99 -5.89
CA VAL A 5 4.10 60.07 -5.34
C VAL A 5 3.91 58.73 -6.05
N PHE A 6 4.97 58.21 -6.67
CA PHE A 6 5.07 56.78 -6.96
C PHE A 6 5.23 56.04 -5.63
N CYS A 7 4.24 55.24 -5.25
CA CYS A 7 4.37 54.30 -4.15
C CYS A 7 3.88 52.94 -4.63
N LEU A 8 4.84 52.03 -4.86
CA LEU A 8 4.59 50.60 -4.93
C LEU A 8 3.90 50.20 -3.62
N MET A 9 2.63 49.81 -3.68
CA MET A 9 2.01 49.06 -2.60
C MET A 9 1.90 47.60 -3.01
N ALA A 10 2.54 46.80 -2.16
CA ALA A 10 2.82 45.40 -2.31
C ALA A 10 1.57 44.54 -2.47
N LEU A 11 1.75 43.51 -3.30
CA LEU A 11 1.06 42.23 -3.28
C LEU A 11 0.67 41.83 -1.84
N VAL A 12 -0.63 41.67 -1.62
CA VAL A 12 -1.12 40.79 -0.57
C VAL A 12 -1.95 39.72 -1.27
N MET A 13 -1.27 38.84 -2.02
CA MET A 13 -1.84 37.53 -2.33
C MET A 13 -1.91 36.79 -1.00
N TRP A 14 -3.12 36.61 -0.46
CA TRP A 14 -3.35 35.58 0.54
C TRP A 14 -3.13 34.24 -0.17
N ALA A 15 -1.88 33.78 -0.18
CA ALA A 15 -1.59 32.38 -0.40
C ALA A 15 -2.18 31.64 0.80
N TRP A 16 -3.44 31.23 0.65
CA TRP A 16 -3.95 30.07 1.35
C TRP A 16 -3.04 28.92 0.93
N THR A 17 -1.96 28.70 1.68
CA THR A 17 -1.35 27.39 1.69
C THR A 17 -2.35 26.52 2.42
N ALA A 18 -3.28 25.94 1.67
CA ALA A 18 -3.85 24.68 2.09
C ALA A 18 -2.65 23.75 2.27
N ARG A 19 -2.17 23.62 3.51
CA ARG A 19 -1.49 22.41 3.92
C ARG A 19 -2.52 21.32 3.66
N ALA A 20 -2.38 20.60 2.54
CA ALA A 20 -3.05 19.34 2.36
C ALA A 20 -2.52 18.43 3.48
N GLN A 21 -3.23 18.43 4.61
CA GLN A 21 -2.88 17.59 5.73
C GLN A 21 -3.58 16.24 5.54
N ALA A 22 -2.72 15.23 5.37
CA ALA A 22 -2.95 13.79 5.33
C ALA A 22 -3.81 13.27 4.17
N GLN A 23 -3.17 12.79 3.10
CA GLN A 23 -3.85 11.91 2.15
C GLN A 23 -2.95 10.71 1.84
N GLU A 24 -2.85 9.78 2.79
CA GLU A 24 -2.39 8.44 2.43
C GLU A 24 -3.52 7.73 1.67
N PRO A 25 -3.25 7.04 0.56
CA PRO A 25 -4.14 5.96 0.20
C PRO A 25 -4.00 4.93 1.34
N SER A 26 -4.99 4.85 2.21
CA SER A 26 -5.12 3.75 3.17
C SER A 26 -5.43 2.43 2.45
N VAL A 27 -5.03 2.25 1.19
CA VAL A 27 -5.40 1.13 0.36
C VAL A 27 -4.34 0.04 0.50
N PHE A 28 -4.78 -1.15 0.90
CA PHE A 28 -3.92 -2.32 0.95
C PHE A 28 -3.42 -2.67 -0.45
N THR A 29 -2.10 -2.71 -0.60
CA THR A 29 -1.43 -2.95 -1.88
C THR A 29 -0.28 -3.90 -1.64
N VAL A 30 -0.29 -5.02 -2.36
CA VAL A 30 0.81 -5.97 -2.39
C VAL A 30 1.82 -5.52 -3.44
N VAL A 31 3.11 -5.70 -3.16
CA VAL A 31 4.20 -5.34 -4.06
C VAL A 31 5.12 -6.52 -4.32
N PHE A 32 5.74 -6.53 -5.50
CA PHE A 32 6.68 -7.56 -5.92
C PHE A 32 7.74 -6.98 -6.87
N ALA A 33 8.87 -7.68 -6.97
CA ALA A 33 9.98 -7.25 -7.83
C ALA A 33 9.75 -7.64 -9.29
N THR A 34 10.25 -6.82 -10.21
CA THR A 34 10.27 -7.07 -11.66
C THR A 34 11.69 -7.06 -12.25
N SER A 35 12.72 -7.05 -11.40
CA SER A 35 14.12 -7.11 -11.82
C SER A 35 14.45 -8.47 -12.47
N GLY A 36 15.30 -8.47 -13.50
CA GLY A 36 15.79 -9.71 -14.13
C GLY A 36 16.56 -10.65 -13.19
N ASP A 37 17.04 -10.13 -12.05
CA ASP A 37 17.71 -10.92 -11.01
C ASP A 37 16.73 -11.73 -10.12
N GLY A 38 15.41 -11.57 -10.31
CA GLY A 38 14.37 -12.24 -9.51
C GLY A 38 14.08 -11.59 -8.15
N PHE A 39 14.78 -10.50 -7.79
CA PHE A 39 14.53 -9.75 -6.56
C PHE A 39 14.89 -8.27 -6.70
N LEU A 40 14.43 -7.47 -5.74
CA LEU A 40 14.73 -6.06 -5.57
C LEU A 40 15.26 -5.81 -4.16
N ASN A 41 16.37 -5.09 -4.06
CA ASN A 41 16.94 -4.71 -2.78
C ASN A 41 16.01 -3.72 -2.05
N VAL A 42 15.64 -4.07 -0.82
CA VAL A 42 15.02 -3.16 0.15
C VAL A 42 16.15 -2.48 0.93
N ARG A 43 16.15 -1.15 0.96
CA ARG A 43 17.22 -0.36 1.57
C ARG A 43 16.74 0.45 2.76
N ASP A 44 17.63 0.75 3.71
CA ASP A 44 17.33 1.61 4.86
C ASP A 44 17.01 3.07 4.49
N LEU A 45 17.55 3.54 3.36
CA LEU A 45 17.36 4.89 2.81
C LEU A 45 16.91 4.82 1.35
N PRO A 46 16.14 5.82 0.85
CA PRO A 46 15.74 5.92 -0.55
C PRO A 46 16.91 6.38 -1.44
N SER A 47 17.97 5.59 -1.48
CA SER A 47 19.24 5.92 -2.13
C SER A 47 20.00 4.65 -2.51
N MET A 48 20.74 4.70 -3.62
CA MET A 48 21.65 3.61 -4.01
C MET A 48 22.82 3.43 -3.02
N LYS A 49 23.05 4.41 -2.14
CA LYS A 49 24.04 4.34 -1.06
C LYS A 49 23.47 3.78 0.25
N GLY A 50 22.14 3.60 0.35
CA GLY A 50 21.51 2.99 1.52
C GLY A 50 21.91 1.53 1.66
N GLN A 51 22.01 1.03 2.89
CA GLN A 51 22.33 -0.36 3.16
C GLN A 51 21.16 -1.25 2.73
N VAL A 52 21.46 -2.42 2.17
CA VAL A 52 20.44 -3.43 1.85
C VAL A 52 20.05 -4.12 3.16
N VAL A 53 18.77 -4.02 3.53
CA VAL A 53 18.22 -4.57 4.78
C VAL A 53 17.32 -5.78 4.56
N GLU A 54 16.77 -5.94 3.35
CA GLU A 54 15.91 -7.07 2.98
C GLU A 54 15.87 -7.20 1.44
N LYS A 55 15.27 -8.29 0.94
CA LYS A 55 14.96 -8.51 -0.47
C LYS A 55 13.46 -8.67 -0.68
N LEU A 56 12.93 -7.88 -1.60
CA LEU A 56 11.60 -8.07 -2.17
C LEU A 56 11.73 -9.06 -3.33
N TRP A 57 11.04 -10.18 -3.28
CA TRP A 57 11.14 -11.20 -4.31
C TRP A 57 10.17 -10.93 -5.46
N MET A 58 10.49 -11.47 -6.63
CA MET A 58 9.59 -11.51 -7.77
C MET A 58 8.40 -12.44 -7.48
N LEU A 59 7.30 -12.17 -8.17
CA LEU A 59 6.14 -13.03 -8.21
C LEU A 59 6.44 -14.31 -9.03
N MET A 60 6.99 -15.35 -8.41
CA MET A 60 7.11 -16.69 -9.02
C MET A 60 6.09 -17.62 -8.39
N HIS A 61 5.05 -17.97 -9.16
CA HIS A 61 4.00 -18.93 -8.77
C HIS A 61 3.26 -18.60 -7.47
N GLY A 62 3.22 -17.33 -7.04
CA GLY A 62 2.56 -17.02 -5.79
C GLY A 62 2.34 -15.53 -5.54
N LEU A 63 2.00 -15.19 -4.30
CA LEU A 63 1.77 -13.85 -3.78
C LEU A 63 3.07 -13.05 -3.60
N GLY A 64 3.05 -11.74 -3.87
CA GLY A 64 4.18 -10.85 -3.59
C GLY A 64 4.48 -10.81 -2.09
N ASN A 65 5.75 -10.86 -1.67
CA ASN A 65 6.10 -10.95 -0.25
C ASN A 65 6.16 -9.60 0.49
N GLY A 66 5.77 -8.52 -0.18
CA GLY A 66 5.80 -7.17 0.35
C GLY A 66 4.46 -6.47 0.30
N VAL A 67 4.32 -5.45 1.15
CA VAL A 67 3.22 -4.50 1.10
C VAL A 67 3.74 -3.08 0.94
N LEU A 68 3.01 -2.28 0.17
CA LEU A 68 3.28 -0.86 0.03
C LEU A 68 2.96 -0.15 1.36
N VAL A 69 3.87 0.71 1.81
CA VAL A 69 3.67 1.56 2.99
C VAL A 69 3.50 3.02 2.54
N GLU A 70 4.35 3.48 1.62
CA GLU A 70 4.31 4.86 1.12
C GLU A 70 4.79 4.88 -0.34
N SER A 71 4.00 5.48 -1.23
CA SER A 71 4.43 5.71 -2.61
C SER A 71 5.19 7.01 -2.75
N GLY A 72 6.35 6.97 -3.41
CA GLY A 72 7.10 8.15 -3.82
C GLY A 72 7.39 8.16 -5.33
N PRO A 73 8.00 9.23 -5.87
CA PRO A 73 8.22 9.37 -7.31
C PRO A 73 9.32 8.46 -7.87
N LYS A 74 10.37 8.17 -7.07
CA LYS A 74 11.51 7.32 -7.47
C LYS A 74 11.71 6.12 -6.56
N TRP A 75 11.36 6.29 -5.29
CA TRP A 75 11.47 5.28 -4.26
C TRP A 75 10.14 5.19 -3.55
N SER A 76 9.76 3.97 -3.21
CA SER A 76 8.58 3.69 -2.38
C SER A 76 9.04 3.01 -1.11
N LYS A 77 8.37 3.31 -0.01
CA LYS A 77 8.55 2.60 1.25
C LYS A 77 7.68 1.37 1.23
N VAL A 78 8.26 0.23 1.59
CA VAL A 78 7.60 -1.07 1.62
C VAL A 78 7.90 -1.75 2.94
N ARG A 79 7.07 -2.74 3.27
CA ARG A 79 7.33 -3.66 4.37
C ARG A 79 7.34 -5.08 3.83
N VAL A 80 8.43 -5.79 4.10
CA VAL A 80 8.69 -7.14 3.59
C VAL A 80 9.12 -7.99 4.78
N ASN A 81 8.43 -9.10 5.04
CA ASN A 81 8.71 -9.98 6.18
C ASN A 81 8.85 -9.24 7.54
N GLY A 82 8.07 -8.17 7.74
CA GLY A 82 8.15 -7.32 8.93
C GLY A 82 9.23 -6.22 8.91
N VAL A 83 10.18 -6.25 7.97
CA VAL A 83 11.21 -5.22 7.80
C VAL A 83 10.67 -4.10 6.92
N THR A 84 10.76 -2.85 7.41
CA THR A 84 10.37 -1.66 6.64
C THR A 84 11.61 -1.02 6.00
N GLY A 85 11.53 -0.67 4.73
CA GLY A 85 12.60 0.01 4.00
C GLY A 85 12.12 0.55 2.65
N TRP A 86 13.07 0.90 1.79
CA TRP A 86 12.85 1.60 0.53
C TRP A 86 13.29 0.79 -0.67
N VAL A 87 12.47 0.79 -1.72
CA VAL A 87 12.76 0.11 -2.98
C VAL A 87 12.73 1.10 -4.14
N TYR A 88 13.51 0.84 -5.18
CA TYR A 88 13.57 1.71 -6.35
C TYR A 88 12.44 1.37 -7.34
N ASN A 89 11.59 2.34 -7.65
CA ASN A 89 10.32 2.11 -8.35
C ASN A 89 10.47 1.52 -9.76
N LYS A 90 11.63 1.71 -10.40
CA LYS A 90 11.91 1.14 -11.72
C LYS A 90 11.71 -0.40 -11.76
N TYR A 91 11.88 -1.07 -10.63
CA TYR A 91 11.83 -2.53 -10.52
C TYR A 91 10.70 -3.02 -9.60
N LEU A 92 9.76 -2.13 -9.28
CA LEU A 92 8.63 -2.40 -8.40
C LEU A 92 7.36 -2.48 -9.24
N ASP A 93 6.57 -3.51 -8.99
CA ASP A 93 5.19 -3.57 -9.46
C ASP A 93 4.28 -3.93 -8.29
N SER A 94 2.96 -3.80 -8.49
CA SER A 94 1.98 -3.86 -7.42
C SER A 94 0.65 -4.45 -7.85
N GLN A 95 -0.06 -5.01 -6.88
CA GLN A 95 -1.42 -5.46 -7.01
C GLN A 95 -2.29 -4.82 -5.92
N THR A 96 -3.45 -4.30 -6.33
CA THR A 96 -4.50 -3.77 -5.47
C THR A 96 -5.85 -4.39 -5.88
N TRP A 97 -6.77 -4.46 -4.93
CA TRP A 97 -8.15 -4.94 -5.14
C TRP A 97 -9.18 -3.84 -4.96
N TYR A 98 -8.71 -2.59 -4.92
CA TYR A 98 -9.52 -1.40 -4.83
C TYR A 98 -9.28 -0.54 -6.07
N ASP A 99 -10.29 -0.42 -6.93
CA ASP A 99 -10.26 0.44 -8.12
C ASP A 99 -11.05 1.76 -7.95
N GLY A 100 -11.83 1.87 -6.87
CA GLY A 100 -12.62 3.05 -6.49
C GLY A 100 -13.99 3.14 -7.19
N ASN A 101 -14.29 2.20 -8.08
CA ASN A 101 -15.51 2.16 -8.88
C ASN A 101 -16.59 1.25 -8.27
N GLY A 102 -16.24 0.44 -7.27
CA GLY A 102 -17.20 -0.44 -6.60
C GLY A 102 -18.29 0.32 -5.80
N THR A 103 -19.41 -0.36 -5.58
CA THR A 103 -20.54 0.14 -4.75
C THR A 103 -20.32 -0.10 -3.26
N THR A 104 -19.32 -0.91 -2.91
CA THR A 104 -18.92 -1.23 -1.54
C THR A 104 -17.42 -1.16 -1.39
N LYS A 105 -16.94 -0.87 -0.17
CA LYS A 105 -15.53 -0.99 0.21
C LYS A 105 -15.40 -1.91 1.42
N LEU A 106 -14.48 -2.86 1.34
CA LEU A 106 -14.02 -3.66 2.46
C LEU A 106 -12.95 -2.86 3.21
N VAL A 107 -13.11 -2.69 4.51
CA VAL A 107 -12.23 -1.87 5.35
C VAL A 107 -11.84 -2.63 6.61
N ALA A 108 -10.57 -2.54 7.01
CA ALA A 108 -10.09 -3.13 8.26
C ALA A 108 -10.79 -2.50 9.47
N ALA A 109 -11.41 -3.33 10.32
CA ALA A 109 -12.22 -2.87 11.46
C ALA A 109 -11.41 -2.77 12.77
N ILE A 110 -10.27 -3.47 12.82
CA ILE A 110 -9.38 -3.55 13.99
C ILE A 110 -7.96 -3.13 13.63
N ASP A 111 -7.18 -2.73 14.64
CA ASP A 111 -5.75 -2.52 14.50
C ASP A 111 -5.00 -3.85 14.43
N ASP A 112 -3.85 -3.83 13.75
CA ASP A 112 -3.07 -5.03 13.44
C ASP A 112 -3.92 -6.17 12.84
N MET A 113 -4.94 -5.81 12.04
CA MET A 113 -5.85 -6.77 11.41
C MET A 113 -5.05 -7.76 10.57
N PRO A 114 -5.10 -9.06 10.89
CA PRO A 114 -4.33 -10.05 10.18
C PRO A 114 -4.92 -10.29 8.79
N ILE A 115 -4.02 -10.47 7.84
CA ILE A 115 -4.32 -10.96 6.50
C ILE A 115 -3.53 -12.24 6.35
N TYR A 116 -4.20 -13.29 5.91
CA TYR A 116 -3.60 -14.60 5.78
C TYR A 116 -3.38 -14.96 4.32
N ARG A 117 -2.41 -15.83 4.07
CA ARG A 117 -2.19 -16.54 2.81
C ARG A 117 -2.42 -18.04 3.02
N ASP A 118 -2.59 -18.78 1.94
CA ASP A 118 -2.61 -20.24 2.03
C ASP A 118 -1.26 -20.82 2.52
N ASN A 119 -1.27 -22.08 2.93
CA ASN A 119 -0.08 -22.83 3.38
C ASN A 119 0.43 -23.83 2.32
N TYR A 120 -0.08 -23.82 1.09
CA TYR A 120 0.25 -24.74 -0.04
C TYR A 120 0.16 -26.27 0.21
N VAL A 121 0.09 -26.72 1.46
CA VAL A 121 0.24 -28.13 1.86
C VAL A 121 -1.11 -28.79 2.12
N ASP A 122 -2.08 -28.05 2.67
CA ASP A 122 -3.49 -28.46 2.83
C ASP A 122 -4.35 -27.19 2.99
N GLU A 123 -5.49 -27.09 2.30
CA GLU A 123 -6.30 -25.85 2.17
C GLU A 123 -6.96 -25.34 3.48
N GLU A 124 -6.67 -25.95 4.62
CA GLU A 124 -7.27 -25.58 5.91
C GLU A 124 -6.35 -24.75 6.81
N ASP A 125 -5.03 -24.86 6.65
CA ASP A 125 -4.09 -24.07 7.43
C ASP A 125 -3.76 -22.75 6.70
N LEU A 126 -4.00 -21.63 7.38
CA LEU A 126 -3.71 -20.29 6.89
C LEU A 126 -2.50 -19.71 7.63
N LEU A 127 -1.56 -19.13 6.88
CA LEU A 127 -0.38 -18.47 7.42
C LEU A 127 -0.56 -16.96 7.46
N LEU A 128 -0.12 -16.32 8.55
CA LEU A 128 -0.09 -14.86 8.61
C LEU A 128 0.80 -14.31 7.49
N PHE A 129 0.22 -13.52 6.59
CA PHE A 129 0.95 -12.79 5.58
C PHE A 129 1.43 -11.45 6.11
N THR A 130 0.51 -10.65 6.67
CA THR A 130 0.81 -9.32 7.19
C THR A 130 -0.32 -8.84 8.10
N THR A 131 -0.10 -7.72 8.77
CA THR A 131 -1.14 -6.96 9.47
C THR A 131 -1.34 -5.59 8.83
N VAL A 132 -2.54 -5.04 8.96
CA VAL A 132 -2.87 -3.67 8.52
C VAL A 132 -3.56 -2.89 9.63
N LYS A 133 -3.52 -1.57 9.54
CA LYS A 133 -4.13 -0.69 10.55
C LYS A 133 -5.63 -0.61 10.35
N LYS A 134 -6.34 -0.27 11.43
CA LYS A 134 -7.77 0.04 11.33
C LYS A 134 -8.01 1.15 10.32
N GLY A 135 -9.05 1.01 9.50
CA GLY A 135 -9.42 1.98 8.47
C GLY A 135 -8.68 1.81 7.13
N THR A 136 -7.77 0.84 7.01
CA THR A 136 -7.20 0.45 5.72
C THR A 136 -8.30 -0.10 4.81
N VAL A 137 -8.47 0.49 3.62
CA VAL A 137 -9.32 0.00 2.54
C VAL A 137 -8.64 -1.21 1.91
N MET A 138 -9.28 -2.35 1.95
CA MET A 138 -8.72 -3.61 1.49
C MET A 138 -9.05 -3.88 0.03
N ALA A 139 -10.31 -3.68 -0.32
CA ALA A 139 -10.84 -4.03 -1.64
C ALA A 139 -12.20 -3.38 -1.90
N ASP A 140 -12.56 -3.24 -3.17
CA ASP A 140 -13.95 -3.17 -3.63
C ASP A 140 -14.30 -4.33 -4.58
N GLN A 141 -13.31 -5.15 -4.95
CA GLN A 141 -13.46 -6.40 -5.67
C GLN A 141 -12.92 -7.55 -4.83
N TYR A 142 -13.79 -8.45 -4.40
CA TYR A 142 -13.42 -9.61 -3.57
C TYR A 142 -14.43 -10.75 -3.75
N ASP A 143 -13.97 -11.97 -3.51
CA ASP A 143 -14.83 -13.14 -3.39
C ASP A 143 -15.08 -13.46 -1.91
N THR A 144 -15.89 -14.50 -1.66
CA THR A 144 -16.11 -15.04 -0.32
C THR A 144 -15.90 -16.54 -0.31
N TRP A 145 -15.35 -17.04 0.79
CA TRP A 145 -15.20 -18.47 1.05
C TRP A 145 -15.27 -18.72 2.55
N LYS A 146 -16.22 -19.56 2.98
CA LYS A 146 -16.52 -19.79 4.40
C LYS A 146 -16.72 -18.45 5.13
N GLU A 147 -15.92 -18.19 6.16
CA GLU A 147 -15.91 -16.99 7.01
C GLU A 147 -14.88 -15.94 6.57
N TYR A 148 -14.40 -16.01 5.33
CA TYR A 148 -13.38 -15.11 4.78
C TYR A 148 -13.87 -14.35 3.55
N TYR A 149 -13.46 -13.08 3.47
CA TYR A 149 -13.30 -12.38 2.20
C TYR A 149 -12.00 -12.84 1.55
N VAL A 150 -12.03 -13.06 0.24
CA VAL A 150 -10.91 -13.63 -0.52
C VAL A 150 -10.47 -12.63 -1.59
N LEU A 151 -9.18 -12.28 -1.55
CA LEU A 151 -8.54 -11.47 -2.58
C LEU A 151 -7.69 -12.38 -3.48
N LYS A 152 -8.06 -12.45 -4.76
CA LYS A 152 -7.36 -13.29 -5.75
C LYS A 152 -6.08 -12.63 -6.22
N THR A 153 -4.97 -13.35 -6.16
CA THR A 153 -3.70 -12.94 -6.79
C THR A 153 -3.52 -13.70 -8.11
N ALA A 154 -2.36 -13.57 -8.76
CA ALA A 154 -2.07 -14.32 -9.97
C ALA A 154 -2.14 -15.85 -9.79
N HIS A 155 -1.76 -16.35 -8.61
CA HIS A 155 -1.69 -17.80 -8.35
C HIS A 155 -2.22 -18.20 -6.96
N ASP A 156 -2.14 -17.30 -5.98
CA ASP A 156 -2.53 -17.55 -4.58
C ASP A 156 -3.73 -16.70 -4.15
N PHE A 157 -4.19 -16.93 -2.93
CA PHE A 157 -5.26 -16.16 -2.31
C PHE A 157 -4.81 -15.48 -1.02
N LEU A 158 -5.38 -14.31 -0.78
CA LEU A 158 -5.36 -13.68 0.53
C LEU A 158 -6.72 -13.79 1.19
N PHE A 159 -6.70 -14.10 2.48
CA PHE A 159 -7.90 -14.34 3.28
C PHE A 159 -7.99 -13.29 4.38
N ILE A 160 -9.17 -12.66 4.47
CA ILE A 160 -9.51 -11.66 5.48
C ILE A 160 -10.73 -12.17 6.22
N LYS A 161 -10.62 -12.34 7.54
CA LYS A 161 -11.73 -12.86 8.34
C LYS A 161 -12.87 -11.85 8.38
N MET A 162 -14.10 -12.30 8.11
CA MET A 162 -15.25 -11.41 8.04
C MET A 162 -15.54 -10.69 9.35
N THR A 163 -15.17 -11.26 10.50
CA THR A 163 -15.35 -10.64 11.82
C THR A 163 -14.43 -9.44 12.06
N ASP A 164 -13.35 -9.31 11.29
CA ASP A 164 -12.28 -8.36 11.54
C ASP A 164 -12.32 -7.18 10.55
N ALA A 165 -13.24 -7.24 9.58
CA ALA A 165 -13.42 -6.25 8.53
C ALA A 165 -14.88 -5.79 8.43
N GLU A 166 -15.06 -4.57 7.94
CA GLU A 166 -16.36 -3.93 7.72
C GLU A 166 -16.59 -3.71 6.23
N VAL A 167 -17.80 -4.04 5.77
CA VAL A 167 -18.25 -3.70 4.41
C VAL A 167 -19.08 -2.43 4.47
N ILE A 168 -18.56 -1.36 3.84
CA ILE A 168 -19.21 -0.05 3.81
C ILE A 168 -19.80 0.16 2.42
N LYS A 169 -21.11 0.44 2.35
CA LYS A 169 -21.79 0.81 1.10
C LYS A 169 -21.50 2.27 0.78
N LYS A 170 -21.26 2.57 -0.50
CA LYS A 170 -21.02 3.92 -1.02
C LYS A 170 -22.34 4.68 -1.22
#